data_AF-A0A920T5C8-F1
#
_entry.id   AF-A0A920T5C8-F1
#
_cell.length_a   1.000
_cell.length_b   1.000
_cell.length_c   1.000
_cell.angle_alpha   90.00
_cell.angle_beta   90.00
_cell.angle_gamma   90.00
#
_symmetry.space_group_name_H-M   'P 1'
#
loop_
_entity.id
_entity.type
_entity.pdbx_description
1 polymer ?
#
loop_
_entity_poly.entity_id
_entity_poly.type
_entity_poly.pdbx_seq_one_letter_code
_entity_poly.pdbx_strand_id
1 'polypeptide(L)'
;MNKQLTPRLLIIALVLAWAIWAVWPTFQYQQLSDSEIESLRDEGKLEQLESRSIKQGLDLKGGMYIVLEVDLPTLIENLAINKDRKFSETVNDVRNQLVISPEGDFFTIFSDASSKNNLKLSRYYYDYGSNSETIITALREEGEDAINRVLEILQNRVDQFGVAEPTIQKQGSQRIIVELAGVQDSERARALLESTALLEFYIVKEVTTTNDLMIKIDQSLKGNEVVAAVQNQLNQIKILRQKLKMKLFLLPNYLEKQKMMDQKTLIMKNSAKTLMWIDLFHHY
;
A
#
# COMPACT_ATOMS: atom_id res chain seq x y z
N MET A 1 17.34 -4.27 -72.07
CA MET A 1 16.14 -4.25 -71.19
C MET A 1 16.34 -3.20 -70.11
N ASN A 2 15.92 -1.96 -70.37
CA ASN A 2 15.98 -0.89 -69.37
C ASN A 2 14.83 -1.14 -68.39
N LYS A 3 15.11 -1.76 -67.24
CA LYS A 3 14.09 -2.01 -66.21
C LYS A 3 13.61 -0.64 -65.74
N GLN A 4 12.36 -0.29 -66.05
CA GLN A 4 11.76 0.95 -65.59
C GLN A 4 11.72 0.90 -64.05
N LEU A 5 12.55 1.71 -63.41
CA LEU A 5 12.65 1.82 -61.96
C LEU A 5 11.53 2.69 -61.36
N THR A 6 10.79 3.40 -62.22
CA THR A 6 9.68 4.31 -61.87
C THR A 6 8.57 3.67 -61.02
N PRO A 7 8.02 2.47 -61.32
CA PRO A 7 7.02 1.85 -60.45
C PRO A 7 7.58 1.47 -59.08
N ARG A 8 8.86 1.08 -58.99
CA ARG A 8 9.50 0.78 -57.70
C ARG A 8 9.68 2.03 -56.86
N LEU A 9 10.09 3.15 -57.47
CA LEU A 9 10.23 4.43 -56.78
C LEU A 9 8.88 4.95 -56.27
N LEU A 10 7.79 4.78 -57.03
CA LEU A 10 6.45 5.13 -56.57
C LEU A 10 6.01 4.31 -55.35
N ILE A 11 6.28 3.00 -55.34
CA ILE A 11 6.00 2.13 -54.19
C ILE A 11 6.82 2.56 -52.97
N ILE A 12 8.12 2.82 -53.14
CA ILE A 12 9.00 3.26 -52.05
C ILE A 12 8.52 4.61 -51.49
N ALA A 13 8.17 5.57 -52.35
CA ALA A 13 7.66 6.87 -51.93
C ALA A 13 6.32 6.75 -51.17
N LEU A 14 5.43 5.86 -51.62
CA LEU A 14 4.16 5.59 -50.94
C LEU A 14 4.38 4.96 -49.56
N VAL A 15 5.29 4.00 -49.44
CA VAL A 15 5.66 3.39 -48.16
C VAL A 15 6.31 4.42 -47.22
N LEU A 16 7.20 5.28 -47.73
CA LEU A 16 7.82 6.35 -46.95
C LEU A 16 6.79 7.37 -46.44
N ALA A 17 5.87 7.81 -47.31
CA ALA A 17 4.81 8.72 -46.91
C ALA A 17 3.92 8.10 -45.82
N TRP A 18 3.61 6.80 -45.94
CA TRP A 18 2.85 6.07 -44.93
C TRP A 18 3.60 5.93 -43.61
N ALA A 19 4.91 5.67 -43.65
CA ALA A 19 5.75 5.59 -42.46
C ALA A 19 5.83 6.94 -41.72
N ILE A 20 6.02 8.04 -42.46
CA ILE A 20 6.03 9.39 -41.89
C ILE A 20 4.68 9.70 -41.24
N TRP A 21 3.58 9.38 -41.92
CA TRP A 21 2.23 9.58 -41.39
C TRP A 21 1.98 8.75 -40.12
N ALA A 22 2.45 7.50 -40.06
CA ALA A 22 2.29 6.63 -38.90
C ALA A 22 3.09 7.10 -37.66
N VAL A 23 4.28 7.70 -37.85
CA VAL A 23 5.13 8.17 -36.75
C VAL A 23 4.76 9.58 -36.28
N TRP A 24 4.11 10.37 -37.13
CA TRP A 24 3.76 11.77 -36.84
C TRP A 24 3.06 12.03 -35.49
N PRO A 25 2.07 11.22 -35.04
CA PRO A 25 1.44 11.40 -33.73
C PRO A 25 2.42 11.29 -32.55
N THR A 26 3.42 10.41 -32.67
CA THR A 26 4.45 10.21 -31.64
C THR A 26 5.29 11.48 -31.45
N PHE A 27 5.65 12.14 -32.57
CA PHE A 27 6.42 13.38 -32.53
C PHE A 27 5.62 14.54 -31.93
N GLN A 28 4.30 14.59 -32.17
CA GLN A 28 3.42 15.56 -31.52
C GLN A 28 3.35 15.34 -30.02
N TYR A 29 3.14 14.11 -29.58
CA TYR A 29 3.05 13.78 -28.15
C TYR A 29 4.35 14.11 -27.38
N GLN A 30 5.52 13.80 -27.96
CA GLN A 30 6.81 14.04 -27.29
C GLN A 30 7.23 15.52 -27.18
N GLN A 31 6.60 16.42 -27.94
CA GLN A 31 6.88 17.86 -27.86
C GLN A 31 5.98 18.60 -26.87
N LEU A 32 4.98 17.93 -26.30
CA LEU A 32 4.08 18.56 -25.33
C LEU A 32 4.81 18.84 -24.02
N SER A 33 4.61 20.03 -23.47
CA SER A 33 5.03 20.38 -22.11
C SER A 33 4.05 19.83 -21.06
N ASP A 34 4.50 19.68 -19.82
CA ASP A 34 3.67 19.15 -18.71
C ASP A 34 2.35 19.92 -18.54
N SER A 35 2.36 21.24 -18.78
CA SER A 35 1.15 22.08 -18.75
C SER A 35 0.18 21.81 -19.90
N GLU A 36 0.69 21.48 -21.09
CA GLU A 36 -0.15 21.15 -22.25
C GLU A 36 -0.75 19.75 -22.11
N ILE A 37 0.00 18.80 -21.56
CA ILE A 37 -0.49 17.46 -21.23
C ILE A 37 -1.69 17.55 -20.27
N GLU A 38 -1.59 18.36 -19.21
CA GLU A 38 -2.68 18.55 -18.25
C GLU A 38 -3.91 19.16 -18.92
N SER A 39 -3.74 20.18 -19.78
CA SER A 39 -4.85 20.78 -20.53
C SER A 39 -5.52 19.82 -21.51
N LEU A 40 -4.74 18.96 -22.17
CA LEU A 40 -5.24 17.95 -23.10
C LEU A 40 -5.93 16.80 -22.36
N ARG A 41 -5.57 16.54 -21.09
CA ARG A 41 -6.23 15.58 -20.21
C ARG A 41 -7.63 16.07 -19.84
N ASP A 42 -7.74 17.34 -19.46
CA ASP A 42 -9.02 17.98 -19.13
C ASP A 42 -9.97 18.05 -20.35
N GLU A 43 -9.41 18.22 -21.55
CA GLU A 43 -10.15 18.18 -22.81
C GLU A 43 -10.46 16.76 -23.34
N GLY A 44 -9.93 15.71 -22.70
CA GLY A 44 -10.09 14.31 -23.13
C GLY A 44 -9.41 13.96 -24.46
N LYS A 45 -8.60 14.87 -25.03
CA LYS A 45 -7.87 14.65 -26.29
C LYS A 45 -6.54 13.93 -26.10
N LEU A 46 -6.00 13.98 -24.87
CA LEU A 46 -4.74 13.33 -24.52
C LEU A 46 -4.79 11.82 -24.81
N GLU A 47 -5.88 11.16 -24.43
CA GLU A 47 -6.06 9.72 -24.58
C GLU A 47 -6.06 9.28 -26.07
N GLN A 48 -6.62 10.11 -26.96
CA GLN A 48 -6.61 9.85 -28.41
C GLN A 48 -5.23 10.04 -29.05
N LEU A 49 -4.43 10.94 -28.50
CA LEU A 49 -3.07 11.22 -28.95
C LEU A 49 -2.09 10.16 -28.44
N GLU A 50 -2.23 9.78 -27.17
CA GLU A 50 -1.44 8.73 -26.52
C GLU A 50 -1.68 7.36 -27.18
N SER A 51 -2.94 6.99 -27.44
CA SER A 51 -3.29 5.72 -28.09
C SER A 51 -2.77 5.58 -29.54
N ARG A 52 -2.48 6.70 -30.22
CA ARG A 52 -1.90 6.71 -31.58
C ARG A 52 -0.38 6.90 -31.58
N SER A 53 0.22 7.11 -30.41
CA SER A 53 1.67 7.26 -30.26
C SER A 53 2.36 5.91 -30.03
N ILE A 54 3.65 5.83 -30.34
CA ILE A 54 4.46 4.64 -30.02
C ILE A 54 4.66 4.58 -28.51
N LYS A 55 4.22 3.47 -27.91
CA LYS A 55 4.38 3.17 -26.49
C LYS A 55 5.87 3.05 -26.14
N GLN A 56 6.29 3.85 -25.18
CA GLN A 56 7.65 3.82 -24.65
C GLN A 56 7.72 2.75 -23.55
N GLY A 57 8.70 1.85 -23.65
CA GLY A 57 8.96 0.84 -22.62
C GLY A 57 9.46 1.46 -21.31
N LEU A 58 9.59 0.63 -20.29
CA LEU A 58 10.04 1.00 -18.94
C LEU A 58 11.37 1.80 -18.95
N ASP A 59 12.32 1.38 -19.77
CA ASP A 59 13.65 2.02 -19.86
C ASP A 59 13.60 3.45 -20.44
N LEU A 60 12.55 3.76 -21.20
CA LEU A 60 12.41 5.04 -21.91
C LEU A 60 11.47 6.03 -21.20
N LYS A 61 10.41 5.55 -20.53
CA LYS A 61 9.47 6.38 -19.74
C LYS A 61 9.85 6.47 -18.26
N GLY A 62 10.69 5.55 -17.77
CA GLY A 62 10.82 5.29 -16.34
C GLY A 62 9.60 4.53 -15.79
N GLY A 63 9.76 3.94 -14.61
CA GLY A 63 8.70 3.18 -13.94
C GLY A 63 9.24 2.15 -12.97
N MET A 64 8.50 1.06 -12.78
CA MET A 64 8.83 0.02 -11.80
C MET A 64 8.66 -1.40 -12.37
N TYR A 65 9.63 -2.27 -12.07
CA TYR A 65 9.60 -3.71 -12.35
C TYR A 65 9.70 -4.47 -11.02
N ILE A 66 8.72 -5.32 -10.73
CA ILE A 66 8.70 -6.17 -9.53
C ILE A 66 8.45 -7.63 -9.94
N VAL A 67 9.18 -8.54 -9.30
CA VAL A 67 8.88 -9.97 -9.31
C VAL A 67 8.30 -10.33 -7.96
N LEU A 68 7.06 -10.80 -7.95
CA LEU A 68 6.37 -11.29 -6.76
C LEU A 68 6.34 -12.81 -6.79
N GLU A 69 6.48 -13.45 -5.63
CA GLU A 69 6.35 -14.89 -5.48
C GLU A 69 5.12 -15.22 -4.64
N VAL A 70 4.34 -16.19 -5.09
CA VAL A 70 3.17 -16.68 -4.36
C VAL A 70 3.61 -17.69 -3.31
N ASP A 71 3.19 -17.51 -2.07
CA ASP A 71 3.54 -18.38 -0.94
C ASP A 71 2.73 -19.70 -0.97
N LEU A 72 3.16 -20.61 -1.85
CA LEU A 72 2.63 -21.96 -1.96
C LEU A 72 2.85 -22.83 -0.70
N PRO A 73 3.98 -22.74 0.04
CA PRO A 73 4.12 -23.41 1.33
C PRO A 73 3.00 -23.08 2.31
N THR A 74 2.67 -21.79 2.46
CA THR A 74 1.59 -21.37 3.34
C THR A 74 0.22 -21.80 2.83
N LEU A 75 0.00 -21.81 1.51
CA LEU A 75 -1.22 -22.37 0.92
C LEU A 75 -1.43 -23.83 1.35
N ILE A 76 -0.45 -24.70 1.14
CA ILE A 76 -0.60 -26.12 1.48
C ILE A 76 -0.76 -26.34 2.99
N GLU A 77 -0.14 -25.51 3.84
CA GLU A 77 -0.33 -25.56 5.29
C GLU A 77 -1.75 -25.18 5.72
N ASN A 78 -2.41 -24.30 4.97
CA ASN A 78 -3.79 -23.90 5.23
C ASN A 78 -4.79 -24.96 4.73
N LEU A 79 -4.49 -25.64 3.61
CA LEU A 79 -5.31 -26.73 3.09
C LEU A 79 -5.16 -28.01 3.92
N ALA A 80 -4.03 -28.19 4.61
CA ALA A 80 -3.75 -29.36 5.43
C ALA A 80 -4.55 -29.38 6.74
N ILE A 81 -5.17 -30.52 7.02
CA ILE A 81 -5.91 -30.79 8.25
C ILE A 81 -5.07 -31.66 9.19
N ASN A 82 -5.29 -31.59 10.51
CA ASN A 82 -4.62 -32.43 11.52
C ASN A 82 -3.08 -32.38 11.46
N LYS A 83 -2.53 -31.17 11.28
CA LYS A 83 -1.09 -30.90 11.23
C LYS A 83 -0.37 -31.44 12.46
N ASP A 84 0.72 -32.18 12.23
CA ASP A 84 1.59 -32.68 13.28
C ASP A 84 3.03 -32.18 13.11
N ARG A 85 3.90 -32.60 14.04
CA ARG A 85 5.32 -32.24 14.00
C ARG A 85 5.99 -32.70 12.71
N LYS A 86 5.68 -33.91 12.24
CA LYS A 86 6.29 -34.51 11.04
C LYS A 86 5.91 -33.75 9.77
N PHE A 87 4.64 -33.34 9.67
CA PHE A 87 4.15 -32.47 8.61
C PHE A 87 4.91 -31.14 8.62
N SER A 88 4.99 -30.49 9.78
CA SER A 88 5.65 -29.18 9.92
C SER A 88 7.14 -29.25 9.58
N GLU A 89 7.84 -30.31 10.00
CA GLU A 89 9.23 -30.59 9.61
C GLU A 89 9.35 -30.74 8.09
N THR A 90 8.45 -31.49 7.46
CA THR A 90 8.46 -31.70 6.00
C THR A 90 8.24 -30.40 5.23
N VAL A 91 7.29 -29.55 5.64
CA VAL A 91 7.08 -28.26 4.97
C VAL A 91 8.27 -27.32 5.19
N ASN A 92 8.89 -27.34 6.38
CA ASN A 92 10.10 -26.56 6.63
C ASN A 92 11.29 -27.04 5.78
N ASP A 93 11.45 -28.35 5.56
CA ASP A 93 12.45 -28.89 4.64
C ASP A 93 12.22 -28.36 3.21
N VAL A 94 10.96 -28.29 2.77
CA VAL A 94 10.59 -27.73 1.46
C VAL A 94 10.93 -26.25 1.39
N ARG A 95 10.58 -25.46 2.41
CA ARG A 95 10.95 -24.04 2.49
C ARG A 95 12.47 -23.84 2.38
N ASN A 96 13.25 -24.64 3.10
CA ASN A 96 14.71 -24.57 3.04
C ASN A 96 15.25 -24.93 1.65
N GLN A 97 14.63 -25.87 0.95
CA GLN A 97 15.01 -26.23 -0.42
C GLN A 97 14.66 -25.14 -1.43
N LEU A 98 13.53 -24.44 -1.27
CA LEU A 98 13.15 -23.31 -2.13
C LEU A 98 14.13 -22.13 -2.02
N VAL A 99 14.70 -21.91 -0.83
CA VAL A 99 15.75 -20.89 -0.65
C VAL A 99 17.02 -21.25 -1.44
N ILE A 100 17.34 -22.54 -1.57
CA ILE A 100 18.53 -23.01 -2.30
C ILE A 100 18.27 -23.07 -3.82
N SER A 101 17.05 -23.44 -4.21
CA SER A 101 16.63 -23.60 -5.60
C SER A 101 15.36 -22.80 -5.90
N PRO A 102 15.45 -21.46 -6.05
CA PRO A 102 14.27 -20.59 -6.23
C PRO A 102 13.51 -20.81 -7.55
N GLU A 103 14.12 -21.52 -8.51
CA GLU A 103 13.54 -21.82 -9.82
C GLU A 103 12.86 -23.20 -9.88
N GLY A 104 12.96 -24.00 -8.81
CA GLY A 104 12.40 -25.35 -8.78
C GLY A 104 10.87 -25.34 -8.68
N ASP A 105 10.23 -26.33 -9.31
CA ASP A 105 8.79 -26.53 -9.16
C ASP A 105 8.47 -26.96 -7.73
N PHE A 106 7.71 -26.11 -7.01
CA PHE A 106 7.30 -26.34 -5.63
C PHE A 106 6.67 -27.73 -5.42
N PHE A 107 5.73 -28.14 -6.28
CA PHE A 107 4.99 -29.39 -6.10
C PHE A 107 5.87 -30.63 -6.29
N THR A 108 6.87 -30.54 -7.16
CA THR A 108 7.90 -31.58 -7.32
C THR A 108 8.74 -31.69 -6.05
N ILE A 109 9.25 -30.56 -5.53
CA ILE A 109 10.02 -30.51 -4.28
C ILE A 109 9.20 -31.05 -3.10
N PHE A 110 7.92 -30.66 -3.01
CA PHE A 110 7.01 -31.13 -1.97
C PHE A 110 6.71 -32.62 -2.06
N SER A 111 6.53 -33.15 -3.29
CA SER A 111 6.35 -34.59 -3.54
C SER A 111 7.57 -35.39 -3.10
N ASP A 112 8.77 -34.91 -3.42
CA ASP A 112 10.03 -35.55 -3.06
C ASP A 112 10.26 -35.52 -1.54
N ALA A 113 10.04 -34.37 -0.90
CA ALA A 113 10.14 -34.23 0.55
C ALA A 113 9.12 -35.11 1.28
N SER A 114 7.89 -35.21 0.77
CA SER A 114 6.84 -36.06 1.32
C SER A 114 7.21 -37.54 1.23
N SER A 115 7.80 -37.96 0.11
CA SER A 115 8.27 -39.33 -0.09
C SER A 115 9.46 -39.65 0.80
N LYS A 116 10.45 -38.75 0.86
CA LYS A 116 11.66 -38.88 1.70
C LYS A 116 11.32 -38.99 3.18
N ASN A 117 10.40 -38.16 3.65
CA ASN A 117 9.97 -38.17 5.05
C ASN A 117 8.89 -39.24 5.31
N ASN A 118 8.46 -40.03 4.32
CA ASN A 118 7.39 -41.03 4.45
C ASN A 118 6.11 -40.42 5.03
N LEU A 119 5.71 -39.26 4.49
CA LEU A 119 4.54 -38.49 4.87
C LEU A 119 3.32 -39.02 4.10
N LYS A 120 2.31 -39.52 4.83
CA LYS A 120 1.05 -39.97 4.21
C LYS A 120 0.16 -38.77 3.91
N LEU A 121 0.20 -38.28 2.66
CA LEU A 121 -0.55 -37.10 2.24
C LEU A 121 -2.06 -37.21 2.48
N SER A 122 -2.63 -38.42 2.33
CA SER A 122 -4.06 -38.68 2.56
C SER A 122 -4.52 -38.41 3.99
N ARG A 123 -3.61 -38.35 4.98
CA ARG A 123 -3.96 -37.97 6.36
C ARG A 123 -4.28 -36.47 6.49
N TYR A 124 -3.61 -35.64 5.70
CA TYR A 124 -3.69 -34.19 5.79
C TYR A 124 -4.64 -33.60 4.74
N TYR A 125 -4.80 -34.27 3.60
CA TYR A 125 -5.52 -33.79 2.42
C TYR A 125 -6.59 -34.79 1.96
N TYR A 126 -7.35 -35.37 2.90
CA TYR A 126 -8.33 -36.41 2.57
C TYR A 126 -9.43 -35.93 1.59
N ASP A 127 -9.74 -34.63 1.58
CA ASP A 127 -10.70 -34.00 0.65
C ASP A 127 -10.14 -33.87 -0.79
N TYR A 128 -8.82 -34.00 -0.98
CA TYR A 128 -8.13 -33.76 -2.26
C TYR A 128 -7.73 -35.04 -2.98
N GLY A 129 -7.95 -36.22 -2.38
CA GLY A 129 -7.66 -37.49 -3.05
C GLY A 129 -7.35 -38.63 -2.09
N SER A 130 -7.22 -39.83 -2.66
CA SER A 130 -7.02 -41.07 -1.93
C SER A 130 -5.57 -41.56 -1.91
N ASN A 131 -4.74 -41.10 -2.85
CA ASN A 131 -3.34 -41.47 -2.97
C ASN A 131 -2.46 -40.23 -3.23
N SER A 132 -1.15 -40.37 -3.01
CA SER A 132 -0.22 -39.24 -3.10
C SER A 132 -0.22 -38.54 -4.46
N GLU A 133 -0.31 -39.27 -5.56
CA GLU A 133 -0.28 -38.68 -6.91
C GLU A 133 -1.53 -37.83 -7.21
N THR A 134 -2.71 -38.37 -6.87
CA THR A 134 -3.98 -37.63 -7.01
C THR A 134 -4.00 -36.37 -6.14
N ILE A 135 -3.50 -36.46 -4.90
CA ILE A 135 -3.44 -35.33 -3.99
C ILE A 135 -2.46 -34.27 -4.50
N ILE A 136 -1.27 -34.65 -4.97
CA ILE A 136 -0.30 -33.69 -5.53
C ILE A 136 -0.89 -32.96 -6.75
N THR A 137 -1.63 -33.67 -7.59
CA THR A 137 -2.33 -33.06 -8.74
C THR A 137 -3.37 -32.05 -8.28
N ALA A 138 -4.25 -32.42 -7.33
CA ALA A 138 -5.27 -31.53 -6.80
C ALA A 138 -4.67 -30.30 -6.08
N LEU A 139 -3.59 -30.48 -5.31
CA LEU A 139 -2.89 -29.37 -4.67
C LEU A 139 -2.24 -28.42 -5.70
N ARG A 140 -1.77 -28.97 -6.82
CA ARG A 140 -1.24 -28.16 -7.93
C ARG A 140 -2.34 -27.32 -8.58
N GLU A 141 -3.52 -27.89 -8.79
CA GLU A 141 -4.68 -27.14 -9.28
C GLU A 141 -5.08 -26.01 -8.34
N GLU A 142 -5.16 -26.26 -7.02
CA GLU A 142 -5.43 -25.21 -6.04
C GLU A 142 -4.33 -24.13 -6.00
N GLY A 143 -3.08 -24.53 -6.23
CA GLY A 143 -1.95 -23.60 -6.40
C GLY A 143 -2.11 -22.68 -7.61
N GLU A 144 -2.43 -23.23 -8.77
CA GLU A 144 -2.70 -22.44 -9.98
C GLU A 144 -3.89 -21.50 -9.80
N ASP A 145 -4.95 -21.98 -9.16
CA ASP A 145 -6.12 -21.15 -8.84
C ASP A 145 -5.76 -20.02 -7.89
N ALA A 146 -4.95 -20.29 -6.85
CA ALA A 146 -4.45 -19.25 -5.96
C ALA A 146 -3.62 -18.20 -6.70
N ILE A 147 -2.74 -18.62 -7.63
CA ILE A 147 -1.95 -17.70 -8.46
C ILE A 147 -2.87 -16.84 -9.35
N ASN A 148 -3.89 -17.43 -9.96
CA ASN A 148 -4.84 -16.71 -10.79
C ASN A 148 -5.64 -15.68 -9.97
N ARG A 149 -6.07 -16.02 -8.75
CA ARG A 149 -6.72 -15.08 -7.81
C ARG A 149 -5.78 -13.92 -7.45
N VAL A 150 -4.50 -14.20 -7.20
CA VAL A 150 -3.50 -13.15 -6.91
C VAL A 150 -3.32 -12.23 -8.12
N LEU A 151 -3.29 -12.78 -9.33
CA LEU A 151 -3.19 -12.00 -10.56
C LEU A 151 -4.37 -11.04 -10.73
N GLU A 152 -5.60 -11.48 -10.45
CA GLU A 152 -6.79 -10.63 -10.45
C GLU A 152 -6.71 -9.53 -9.37
N ILE A 153 -6.24 -9.86 -8.17
CA ILE A 153 -6.03 -8.87 -7.10
C ILE A 153 -5.00 -7.81 -7.51
N LEU A 154 -3.89 -8.23 -8.13
CA LEU A 154 -2.85 -7.31 -8.59
C LEU A 154 -3.37 -6.38 -9.69
N GLN A 155 -4.15 -6.89 -10.65
CA GLN A 155 -4.80 -6.07 -11.67
C GLN A 155 -5.66 -4.97 -11.03
N ASN A 156 -6.59 -5.36 -10.15
CA ASN A 156 -7.48 -4.42 -9.46
C ASN A 156 -6.75 -3.38 -8.60
N ARG A 157 -5.57 -3.71 -8.05
CA ARG A 157 -4.74 -2.76 -7.27
C ARG A 157 -4.03 -1.77 -8.17
N VAL A 158 -3.51 -2.23 -9.29
CA VAL A 158 -2.74 -1.40 -10.21
C VAL A 158 -3.64 -0.38 -10.91
N ASP A 159 -4.89 -0.76 -11.21
CA ASP A 159 -5.90 0.16 -11.78
C ASP A 159 -6.13 1.41 -10.93
N GLN A 160 -5.87 1.35 -9.62
CA GLN A 160 -6.04 2.48 -8.69
C GLN A 160 -4.96 3.57 -8.85
N PHE A 161 -3.83 3.28 -9.50
CA PHE A 161 -2.73 4.23 -9.67
C PHE A 161 -2.83 5.07 -10.95
N GLY A 162 -3.80 4.78 -11.83
CA GLY A 162 -3.96 5.53 -13.07
C GLY A 162 -2.76 5.41 -14.01
N VAL A 163 -2.02 4.30 -13.93
CA VAL A 163 -0.96 3.99 -14.91
C VAL A 163 -1.61 3.65 -16.24
N ALA A 164 -1.05 4.19 -17.34
CA ALA A 164 -1.66 4.04 -18.65
C ALA A 164 -1.76 2.56 -19.07
N GLU A 165 -0.72 1.76 -18.77
CA GLU A 165 -0.62 0.38 -19.26
C GLU A 165 0.24 -0.51 -18.34
N PRO A 166 -0.39 -1.24 -17.40
CA PRO A 166 0.35 -2.20 -16.59
C PRO A 166 0.51 -3.56 -17.30
N THR A 167 1.70 -4.15 -17.16
CA THR A 167 1.97 -5.52 -17.62
C THR A 167 2.04 -6.44 -16.41
N ILE A 168 1.10 -7.36 -16.28
CA ILE A 168 1.08 -8.37 -15.20
C ILE A 168 1.05 -9.75 -15.83
N GLN A 169 2.10 -10.53 -15.61
CA GLN A 169 2.27 -11.84 -16.26
C GLN A 169 2.80 -12.88 -15.29
N LYS A 170 2.33 -14.12 -15.42
CA LYS A 170 2.89 -15.27 -14.71
C LYS A 170 4.28 -15.61 -15.28
N GLN A 171 5.25 -15.83 -14.42
CA GLN A 171 6.60 -16.27 -14.77
C GLN A 171 6.91 -17.59 -14.05
N GLY A 172 7.18 -18.64 -14.82
CA GLY A 172 7.42 -19.97 -14.26
C GLY A 172 6.17 -20.53 -13.57
N SER A 173 6.38 -21.27 -12.48
CA SER A 173 5.31 -21.98 -11.73
C SER A 173 4.67 -21.16 -10.60
N GLN A 174 5.35 -20.12 -10.09
CA GLN A 174 4.90 -19.46 -8.84
C GLN A 174 5.25 -17.96 -8.75
N ARG A 175 5.82 -17.37 -9.81
CA ARG A 175 6.19 -15.95 -9.82
C ARG A 175 5.23 -15.15 -10.70
N ILE A 176 5.06 -13.88 -10.36
CA ILE A 176 4.29 -12.91 -11.13
C ILE A 176 5.18 -11.69 -11.36
N ILE A 177 5.39 -11.36 -12.63
CA ILE A 177 6.06 -10.13 -13.04
C ILE A 177 5.00 -9.03 -13.11
N VAL A 178 5.31 -7.88 -12.51
CA VAL A 178 4.52 -6.66 -12.59
C VAL A 178 5.41 -5.54 -13.11
N GLU A 179 5.00 -4.95 -14.23
CA GLU A 179 5.67 -3.80 -14.84
C GLU A 179 4.69 -2.62 -14.90
N LEU A 180 5.09 -1.51 -14.29
CA LEU A 180 4.29 -0.28 -14.22
C LEU A 180 5.07 0.84 -14.90
N ALA A 181 4.77 1.09 -16.18
CA ALA A 181 5.36 2.21 -16.92
C ALA A 181 4.72 3.55 -16.51
N GLY A 182 5.55 4.58 -16.30
CA GLY A 182 5.06 5.92 -15.98
C GLY A 182 4.44 6.08 -14.59
N VAL A 183 4.70 5.15 -13.65
CA VAL A 183 4.28 5.31 -12.25
C VAL A 183 5.05 6.47 -11.59
N GLN A 184 4.33 7.46 -11.03
CA GLN A 184 4.94 8.64 -10.43
C GLN A 184 5.58 8.35 -9.06
N ASP A 185 4.95 7.49 -8.26
CA ASP A 185 5.41 7.11 -6.91
C ASP A 185 5.57 5.59 -6.83
N SER A 186 6.78 5.13 -7.14
CA SER A 186 7.14 3.70 -7.14
C SER A 186 7.12 3.08 -5.75
N GLU A 187 7.50 3.82 -4.71
CA GLU A 187 7.50 3.33 -3.33
C GLU A 187 6.07 3.10 -2.82
N ARG A 188 5.15 4.03 -3.11
CA ARG A 188 3.74 3.84 -2.77
C ARG A 188 3.11 2.69 -3.56
N ALA A 189 3.45 2.56 -4.85
CA ALA A 189 2.98 1.44 -5.67
C ALA A 189 3.50 0.10 -5.15
N ARG A 190 4.79 0.02 -4.81
CA ARG A 190 5.40 -1.15 -4.15
C ARG A 190 4.67 -1.49 -2.87
N ALA A 191 4.48 -0.53 -1.96
CA ALA A 191 3.83 -0.77 -0.68
C ALA A 191 2.40 -1.30 -0.84
N LEU A 192 1.64 -0.82 -1.83
CA LEU A 192 0.29 -1.34 -2.09
C LEU A 192 0.34 -2.77 -2.65
N LEU A 193 1.26 -3.05 -3.58
CA LEU A 193 1.39 -4.38 -4.18
C LEU A 193 1.90 -5.43 -3.18
N GLU A 194 2.81 -5.05 -2.29
CA GLU A 194 3.33 -5.92 -1.22
C GLU A 194 2.30 -6.12 -0.08
N SER A 195 1.39 -5.18 0.14
CA SER A 195 0.41 -5.28 1.22
C SER A 195 -0.50 -6.50 1.06
N THR A 196 -0.71 -7.30 2.11
CA THR A 196 -1.70 -8.38 2.09
C THR A 196 -3.10 -7.78 2.32
N ALA A 197 -4.02 -7.90 1.37
CA ALA A 197 -5.40 -7.46 1.56
C ALA A 197 -6.19 -8.53 2.32
N LEU A 198 -5.93 -8.64 3.62
CA LEU A 198 -6.73 -9.48 4.50
C LEU A 198 -7.93 -8.67 5.02
N LEU A 199 -9.10 -8.87 4.41
CA LEU A 199 -10.35 -8.31 4.88
C LEU A 199 -11.01 -9.28 5.86
N GLU A 200 -10.94 -8.96 7.16
CA GLU A 200 -11.59 -9.73 8.21
C GLU A 200 -12.91 -9.08 8.63
N PHE A 201 -13.98 -9.85 8.58
CA PHE A 201 -15.27 -9.44 9.13
C PHE A 201 -15.37 -9.89 10.57
N TYR A 202 -15.36 -8.93 11.49
CA TYR A 202 -15.60 -9.19 12.90
C TYR A 202 -17.08 -8.99 13.23
N ILE A 203 -17.68 -9.97 13.90
CA ILE A 203 -19.02 -9.78 14.48
C ILE A 203 -18.88 -8.80 15.65
N VAL A 204 -19.41 -7.60 15.47
CA VAL A 204 -19.46 -6.59 16.52
C VAL A 204 -20.55 -6.97 17.51
N LYS A 205 -20.20 -7.09 18.80
CA LYS A 205 -21.20 -7.31 19.86
C LYS A 205 -22.13 -6.10 19.96
N GLU A 206 -23.40 -6.32 20.23
CA GLU A 206 -24.34 -5.23 20.42
C GLU A 206 -23.88 -4.27 21.53
N VAL A 207 -24.00 -2.97 21.22
CA VAL A 207 -23.64 -1.86 22.12
C VAL A 207 -24.46 -1.94 23.42
N THR A 208 -25.72 -2.36 23.34
CA THR A 208 -26.66 -2.54 24.46
C THR A 208 -26.12 -3.56 25.48
N THR A 209 -25.73 -4.73 25.01
CA THR A 209 -25.19 -5.82 25.84
C THR A 209 -23.86 -5.42 26.49
N THR A 210 -23.03 -4.67 25.76
CA THR A 210 -21.75 -4.16 26.26
C THR A 210 -21.95 -3.13 27.36
N ASN A 211 -22.93 -2.23 27.21
CA ASN A 211 -23.28 -1.24 28.22
C ASN A 211 -23.87 -1.88 29.48
N ASP A 212 -24.75 -2.88 29.34
CA ASP A 212 -25.32 -3.60 30.48
C ASP A 212 -24.26 -4.36 31.26
N LEU A 213 -23.28 -4.97 30.57
CA LEU A 213 -22.14 -5.61 31.22
C LEU A 213 -21.25 -4.57 31.93
N MET A 214 -20.99 -3.41 31.32
CA MET A 214 -20.26 -2.32 31.99
C MET A 214 -20.99 -1.82 33.25
N ILE A 215 -22.31 -1.66 33.20
CA ILE A 215 -23.13 -1.24 34.35
C ILE A 215 -23.08 -2.30 35.45
N LYS A 216 -23.19 -3.59 35.12
CA LYS A 216 -23.08 -4.69 36.09
C LYS A 216 -21.68 -4.77 36.71
N ILE A 217 -20.64 -4.54 35.93
CA ILE A 217 -19.25 -4.45 36.43
C ILE A 217 -19.11 -3.27 37.39
N ASP A 218 -19.60 -2.08 37.02
CA ASP A 218 -19.57 -0.88 37.87
C ASP A 218 -20.36 -1.06 39.16
N GLN A 219 -21.52 -1.72 39.11
CA GLN A 219 -22.32 -2.08 40.29
C GLN A 219 -21.60 -3.07 41.22
N SER A 220 -20.95 -4.09 40.66
CA SER A 220 -20.15 -5.05 41.43
C SER A 220 -18.93 -4.39 42.08
N LEU A 221 -18.27 -3.47 41.37
CA LEU A 221 -17.15 -2.69 41.89
C LEU A 221 -17.59 -1.69 42.96
N LYS A 222 -18.79 -1.11 42.86
CA LYS A 222 -19.36 -0.22 43.89
C LYS A 222 -19.75 -0.94 45.18
N GLY A 223 -20.11 -2.23 45.10
CA GLY A 223 -20.48 -3.04 46.27
C GLY A 223 -19.32 -3.36 47.21
N ASN A 224 -18.07 -3.12 46.79
CA ASN A 224 -16.88 -3.36 47.60
C ASN A 224 -16.40 -2.01 48.17
N GLU A 225 -16.60 -1.76 49.47
CA GLU A 225 -16.37 -0.44 50.12
C GLU A 225 -14.96 0.11 49.88
N VAL A 226 -13.96 -0.77 49.78
CA VAL A 226 -12.57 -0.43 49.46
C VAL A 226 -12.43 0.14 48.04
N VAL A 227 -13.16 -0.42 47.07
CA VAL A 227 -13.13 0.00 45.67
C VAL A 227 -13.91 1.30 45.46
N ALA A 228 -15.02 1.50 46.19
CA ALA A 228 -15.75 2.78 46.19
C ALA A 228 -14.89 3.93 46.75
N ALA A 229 -14.12 3.67 47.81
CA ALA A 229 -13.17 4.65 48.37
C ALA A 229 -12.05 4.99 47.36
N VAL A 230 -11.47 3.98 46.71
CA VAL A 230 -10.45 4.17 45.67
C VAL A 230 -11.00 4.91 44.45
N GLN A 231 -12.22 4.60 44.00
CA GLN A 231 -12.86 5.28 42.87
C GLN A 231 -13.14 6.77 43.17
N ASN A 232 -13.57 7.08 44.40
CA ASN A 232 -13.74 8.45 44.84
C ASN A 232 -12.39 9.19 44.88
N GLN A 233 -11.32 8.56 45.37
CA GLN A 233 -9.97 9.12 45.32
C GLN A 233 -9.49 9.37 43.88
N LEU A 234 -9.69 8.41 42.98
CA LEU A 234 -9.33 8.55 41.56
C LEU A 234 -10.09 9.70 40.88
N ASN A 235 -11.38 9.86 41.19
CA ASN A 235 -12.17 10.97 40.67
C ASN A 235 -11.67 12.32 41.19
N GLN A 236 -11.32 12.41 42.48
CA GLN A 236 -10.70 13.62 43.05
C GLN A 236 -9.36 13.93 42.37
N ILE A 237 -8.53 12.91 42.13
CA ILE A 237 -7.24 13.07 41.44
C ILE A 237 -7.43 13.52 39.98
N LYS A 238 -8.41 12.97 39.26
CA LYS A 238 -8.74 13.41 37.88
C LYS A 238 -9.18 14.86 37.85
N ILE A 239 -10.05 15.27 38.78
CA ILE A 239 -10.49 16.67 38.89
C ILE A 239 -9.31 17.59 39.23
N LEU A 240 -8.46 17.20 40.18
CA LEU A 240 -7.25 17.95 40.54
C LEU A 240 -6.30 18.07 39.35
N ARG A 241 -6.08 17.00 38.59
CA ARG A 241 -5.25 17.00 37.39
C ARG A 241 -5.82 17.90 36.30
N GLN A 242 -7.15 17.92 36.11
CA GLN A 242 -7.81 18.81 35.17
C GLN A 242 -7.68 20.28 35.59
N LYS A 243 -7.90 20.58 36.87
CA LYS A 243 -7.69 21.92 37.45
C LYS A 243 -6.23 22.35 37.30
N LEU A 244 -5.28 21.45 37.54
CA LEU A 244 -3.86 21.72 37.35
C LEU A 244 -3.58 21.98 35.87
N LYS A 245 -4.05 21.14 34.95
CA LYS A 245 -3.87 21.30 33.51
C LYS A 245 -4.45 22.63 33.00
N MET A 246 -5.63 23.03 33.48
CA MET A 246 -6.19 24.35 33.19
C MET A 246 -5.32 25.47 33.77
N LYS A 247 -4.87 25.36 35.02
CA LYS A 247 -3.98 26.35 35.63
C LYS A 247 -2.68 26.48 34.84
N LEU A 248 -2.08 25.37 34.45
CA LEU A 248 -0.87 25.26 33.64
C LEU A 248 -1.05 25.82 32.24
N PHE A 249 -2.21 25.60 31.61
CA PHE A 249 -2.58 26.21 30.33
C PHE A 249 -2.75 27.73 30.44
N LEU A 250 -3.20 28.22 31.60
CA LEU A 250 -3.35 29.65 31.87
C LEU A 250 -2.04 30.33 32.30
N LEU A 251 -1.01 29.59 32.75
CA LEU A 251 0.30 30.13 33.16
C LEU A 251 1.07 30.87 32.04
N PRO A 252 1.21 30.35 30.80
CA PRO A 252 1.91 31.07 29.73
C PRO A 252 1.21 32.40 29.41
N ASN A 253 -0.13 32.39 29.38
CA ASN A 253 -0.93 33.60 29.16
C ASN A 253 -0.80 34.61 30.32
N TYR A 254 -0.62 34.17 31.56
CA TYR A 254 -0.45 35.07 32.70
C TYR A 254 0.93 35.74 32.70
N LEU A 255 2.01 35.00 32.44
CA LEU A 255 3.37 35.53 32.36
C LEU A 255 3.55 36.47 31.17
N GLU A 256 2.93 36.16 30.03
CA GLU A 256 2.94 37.02 28.84
C GLU A 256 2.11 38.29 29.05
N LYS A 257 0.95 38.19 29.72
CA LYS A 257 0.15 39.36 30.12
C LYS A 257 0.84 40.22 31.19
N GLN A 258 1.62 39.62 32.10
CA GLN A 258 2.43 40.33 33.09
C GLN A 258 3.60 41.07 32.42
N LYS A 259 4.31 40.41 31.49
CA LYS A 259 5.33 41.06 30.64
C LYS A 259 4.76 42.19 29.79
N MET A 260 3.55 42.03 29.25
CA MET A 260 2.84 43.06 28.48
C MET A 260 2.36 44.23 29.35
N MET A 261 1.95 43.97 30.60
CA MET A 261 1.61 45.01 31.58
C MET A 261 2.86 45.79 32.02
N ASP A 262 3.97 45.10 32.28
CA ASP A 262 5.25 45.72 32.64
C ASP A 262 5.87 46.50 31.47
N GLN A 263 5.76 46.00 30.23
CA GLN A 263 6.16 46.77 29.05
C GLN A 263 5.26 47.97 28.82
N LYS A 264 3.93 47.87 29.02
CA LYS A 264 3.03 49.02 28.90
C LYS A 264 3.33 50.08 29.95
N THR A 265 3.61 49.72 31.20
CA THR A 265 4.03 50.70 32.22
C THR A 265 5.39 51.32 31.91
N LEU A 266 6.33 50.56 31.32
CA LEU A 266 7.63 51.09 30.88
C LEU A 266 7.49 52.06 29.69
N ILE A 267 6.65 51.74 28.70
CA ILE A 267 6.36 52.60 27.55
C ILE A 267 5.62 53.87 27.99
N MET A 268 4.66 53.76 28.91
CA MET A 268 3.96 54.92 29.50
C MET A 268 4.93 55.84 30.26
N LYS A 269 5.86 55.28 31.05
CA LYS A 269 6.91 56.06 31.73
C LYS A 269 7.87 56.74 30.75
N ASN A 270 8.28 56.06 29.68
CA ASN A 270 9.16 56.65 28.68
C ASN A 270 8.45 57.72 27.84
N SER A 271 7.18 57.53 27.48
CA SER A 271 6.36 58.51 26.76
C SER A 271 6.11 59.77 27.60
N ALA A 272 5.86 59.62 28.91
CA ALA A 272 5.78 60.75 29.83
C ALA A 272 7.13 61.50 29.93
N LYS A 273 8.25 60.76 29.85
CA LYS A 273 9.59 61.36 29.82
C LYS A 273 9.82 62.15 28.52
N THR A 274 9.50 61.60 27.35
CA THR A 274 9.66 62.31 26.05
C THR A 274 8.74 63.51 25.91
N LEU A 275 7.51 63.46 26.43
CA LEU A 275 6.63 64.64 26.50
C LEU A 275 7.24 65.73 27.39
N MET A 276 7.88 65.37 28.50
CA MET A 276 8.60 66.31 29.36
C MET A 276 9.83 66.94 28.65
N TRP A 277 10.49 66.21 27.75
CA TRP A 277 11.58 66.76 26.92
C TRP A 277 11.09 67.62 25.76
N ILE A 278 9.88 67.38 25.24
CA ILE A 278 9.26 68.20 24.19
C ILE A 278 8.72 69.52 24.77
N ASP A 279 8.14 69.50 25.97
CA ASP A 279 7.73 70.73 26.68
C ASP A 279 8.95 71.60 27.08
N LEU A 280 10.12 70.99 27.32
CA LEU A 280 11.37 71.72 27.57
C LEU A 280 12.01 72.33 26.31
N PHE A 281 11.62 71.93 25.10
CA PHE A 281 12.13 72.49 23.85
C PHE A 281 11.19 73.49 23.18
N HIS A 282 9.96 73.65 23.68
CA HIS A 282 9.04 74.72 23.27
C HIS A 282 9.15 75.99 24.14
N HIS A 283 10.14 76.06 25.02
CA HIS A 283 10.61 77.28 25.68
C HIS A 283 12.13 77.43 25.44
N TYR A 284 12.46 77.90 24.24
CA TYR A 284 13.57 78.84 24.06
C TYR A 284 13.06 80.25 24.39
#